data_AF-J9BL57-F1
#
_entry.id   AF-J9BL57-F1
#
_cell.length_a   1.000
_cell.length_b   1.000
_cell.length_c   1.000
_cell.angle_alpha   90.00
_cell.angle_beta   90.00
_cell.angle_gamma   90.00
#
_symmetry.space_group_name_H-M   'P 1'
#
loop_
_entity.id
_entity.type
_entity.pdbx_description
1 polymer ?
#
loop_
_entity_poly.entity_id
_entity_poly.type
_entity_poly.pdbx_seq_one_letter_code
_entity_poly.pdbx_strand_id
1 'polypeptide(L)'
;MRINQCEMTYMYRVMNFMRIDIGLTKLKHNQTEDIKYLFSNDFSGYSTILYGEGEYARNYMRTGQVSGIPIIFVPGSAGSSKQVRSLGSILHNKTESRNLPFTFDVFAIDFNEELSGLSGMYLGRQIKYLDLVVRHIWTMYSPPPHGIIFVGHSMGGIVIRSLLHNIHFDLSRIAFIVTLGTPHKNAPMVFDCYLQNIYDRMHENWREHEKELASLLVLSVSGGLKDHLVPEHFTLDNGVRHISTTAVDGIELETDHLCIVWCNQLLRYISRLMVGYAYDPISFQKHADNVVKQLFDADGLLRELTRMKAGTSTAIVIRNELIFVKNSGENLKEFVLSFPKNSWLFIERSIGSSLWTSSGEPIYNLNNLRQTFYTLVHSNVTEQISLHLKPGKFFKAVALQEDPAKFNSVVHIELLSLLRGCFTFLWKADFEERESVVLLPVYFGIPVVAIVISIELESCKRTNG
;
A
#
# COMPACT_ATOMS: atom_id res chain seq x y z
N MET A 1 14.00 0.05 -21.45
CA MET A 1 13.17 0.97 -20.63
C MET A 1 11.97 0.16 -20.15
N ARG A 2 11.92 -0.24 -18.87
CA ARG A 2 10.77 -1.00 -18.35
C ARG A 2 9.60 -0.03 -18.19
N ILE A 3 8.50 -0.28 -18.90
CA ILE A 3 7.33 0.59 -18.93
C ILE A 3 6.55 0.44 -17.61
N ASN A 4 6.02 1.54 -17.07
CA ASN A 4 5.08 1.48 -15.95
C ASN A 4 3.80 0.78 -16.40
N GLN A 5 3.35 -0.21 -15.64
CA GLN A 5 2.13 -0.97 -15.95
C GLN A 5 0.87 -0.33 -15.35
N CYS A 6 1.04 0.71 -14.52
CA CYS A 6 -0.10 1.41 -13.97
C CYS A 6 -0.78 2.29 -15.02
N GLU A 7 -2.11 2.28 -15.04
CA GLU A 7 -2.87 3.19 -15.87
C GLU A 7 -2.73 4.61 -15.33
N MET A 8 -2.55 5.57 -16.23
CA MET A 8 -2.61 6.97 -15.87
C MET A 8 -4.01 7.32 -15.35
N THR A 9 -4.07 8.07 -14.26
CA THR A 9 -5.31 8.73 -13.86
C THR A 9 -5.73 9.77 -14.88
N TYR A 10 -7.05 9.92 -15.04
CA TYR A 10 -7.66 10.91 -15.91
C TYR A 10 -8.27 12.03 -15.08
N MET A 11 -8.14 13.26 -15.59
CA MET A 11 -8.87 14.41 -15.07
C MET A 11 -10.19 14.50 -15.82
N TYR A 12 -11.29 14.30 -15.10
CA TYR A 12 -12.60 14.18 -15.74
C TYR A 12 -13.10 15.53 -16.26
N ARG A 13 -12.66 16.63 -15.64
CA ARG A 13 -13.08 18.01 -15.94
C ARG A 13 -11.90 18.97 -15.89
N VAL A 14 -12.17 20.25 -16.16
CA VAL A 14 -11.16 21.33 -16.09
C VAL A 14 -10.63 21.45 -14.67
N MET A 15 -9.31 21.30 -14.54
CA MET A 15 -8.58 21.44 -13.28
C MET A 15 -8.46 22.90 -12.88
N ASN A 16 -8.72 23.20 -11.61
CA ASN A 16 -8.45 24.50 -11.01
C ASN A 16 -7.52 24.33 -9.81
N PHE A 17 -6.50 25.19 -9.75
CA PHE A 17 -5.56 25.27 -8.63
C PHE A 17 -5.72 26.65 -8.00
N MET A 18 -6.46 26.72 -6.90
CA MET A 18 -6.87 27.96 -6.26
C MET A 18 -5.95 28.25 -5.09
N ARG A 19 -5.26 29.39 -5.08
CA ARG A 19 -4.30 29.73 -4.03
C ARG A 19 -5.04 29.99 -2.71
N ILE A 20 -4.51 29.44 -1.61
CA ILE A 20 -4.94 29.72 -0.25
C ILE A 20 -3.94 30.68 0.39
N ASP A 21 -4.44 31.85 0.77
CA ASP A 21 -3.62 32.90 1.37
C ASP A 21 -3.36 32.63 2.85
N ILE A 22 -2.24 31.98 3.12
CA ILE A 22 -1.73 31.83 4.49
C ILE A 22 -1.05 33.15 4.86
N GLY A 23 -1.72 33.94 5.71
CA GLY A 23 -1.36 35.33 6.07
C GLY A 23 0.08 35.56 6.57
N LEU A 24 0.85 34.50 6.79
CA LEU A 24 2.26 34.53 7.23
C LEU A 24 3.27 34.68 6.07
N THR A 25 2.89 34.42 4.81
CA THR A 25 3.77 34.72 3.65
C THR A 25 4.05 36.22 3.48
N LYS A 26 3.30 37.08 4.19
CA LYS A 26 3.47 38.55 4.22
C LYS A 26 4.16 39.08 5.50
N LEU A 27 4.60 38.22 6.43
CA LEU A 27 5.28 38.68 7.65
C LEU A 27 6.70 39.16 7.32
N LYS A 28 6.81 40.48 7.13
CA LYS A 28 8.08 41.21 7.11
C LYS A 28 8.80 41.03 8.46
N HIS A 29 9.92 40.32 8.43
CA HIS A 29 11.14 40.40 9.26
C HIS A 29 11.10 40.59 10.81
N ASN A 30 10.02 41.02 11.45
CA ASN A 30 10.04 41.59 12.82
C ASN A 30 9.06 40.97 13.82
N GLN A 31 8.46 39.82 13.52
CA GLN A 31 7.61 39.08 14.48
C GLN A 31 7.98 37.60 14.49
N THR A 32 9.14 37.29 15.06
CA THR A 32 9.46 35.92 15.48
C THR A 32 8.88 35.70 16.86
N GLU A 33 7.72 35.04 16.93
CA GLU A 33 7.32 34.32 18.14
C GLU A 33 8.37 33.25 18.47
N ASP A 34 8.61 33.04 19.76
CA ASP A 34 9.64 32.18 20.36
C ASP A 34 9.46 30.68 20.03
N ILE A 35 9.69 30.30 18.76
CA ILE A 35 9.93 28.92 18.36
C ILE A 35 11.32 28.86 17.76
N LYS A 36 12.28 28.38 18.56
CA LYS A 36 13.72 28.37 18.25
C LYS A 36 14.04 27.36 17.14
N TYR A 37 13.77 27.74 15.90
CA TYR A 37 14.18 26.97 14.75
C TYR A 37 15.53 27.45 14.22
N LEU A 38 16.44 26.52 13.91
CA LEU A 38 17.82 26.81 13.54
C LEU A 38 17.99 27.47 12.15
N PHE A 39 16.95 27.45 11.30
CA PHE A 39 17.02 27.88 9.90
C PHE A 39 15.97 28.93 9.54
N SER A 40 16.18 29.62 8.40
CA SER A 40 15.33 30.71 7.88
C SER A 40 13.82 30.42 7.99
N ASN A 41 13.07 31.46 8.36
CA ASN A 41 11.61 31.49 8.36
C ASN A 41 11.06 32.18 7.09
N ASP A 42 11.88 32.30 6.05
CA ASP A 42 11.43 32.81 4.75
C ASP A 42 10.68 31.72 3.97
N PHE A 43 9.36 31.90 3.89
CA PHE A 43 8.43 31.05 3.16
C PHE A 43 7.91 31.72 1.87
N SER A 44 8.55 32.77 1.38
CA SER A 44 8.09 33.54 0.21
C SER A 44 7.94 32.70 -1.06
N GLY A 45 8.75 31.64 -1.20
CA GLY A 45 8.64 30.66 -2.29
C GLY A 45 7.56 29.60 -2.10
N TYR A 46 7.01 29.43 -0.90
CA TYR A 46 6.03 28.38 -0.62
C TYR A 46 4.61 28.89 -0.80
N SER A 47 3.73 28.00 -1.24
CA SER A 47 2.30 28.28 -1.34
C SER A 47 1.45 27.07 -0.96
N THR A 48 0.18 27.32 -0.67
CA THR A 48 -0.83 26.28 -0.50
C THR A 48 -1.91 26.49 -1.54
N ILE A 49 -2.31 25.41 -2.18
CA ILE A 49 -3.34 25.44 -3.22
C ILE A 49 -4.46 24.48 -2.84
N LEU A 50 -5.69 24.87 -3.16
CA LEU A 50 -6.87 24.04 -3.15
C LEU A 50 -7.13 23.54 -4.57
N TYR A 51 -7.09 22.23 -4.74
CA TYR A 51 -7.46 21.58 -6.00
C TYR A 51 -8.99 21.52 -6.14
N GLY A 52 -9.50 21.80 -7.33
CA GLY A 52 -10.93 21.69 -7.61
C GLY A 52 -11.27 21.38 -9.06
N GLU A 53 -12.27 20.52 -9.25
CA GLU A 53 -12.91 20.28 -10.54
C GLU A 53 -14.43 20.54 -10.49
N GLY A 54 -15.02 20.82 -11.65
CA GLY A 54 -16.46 20.85 -11.88
C GLY A 54 -17.30 21.66 -10.89
N GLU A 55 -18.29 21.03 -10.24
CA GLU A 55 -19.21 21.74 -9.34
C GLU A 55 -18.50 22.20 -8.06
N TYR A 56 -17.62 21.36 -7.52
CA TYR A 56 -16.81 21.72 -6.36
C TYR A 56 -16.02 23.02 -6.58
N ALA A 57 -15.25 23.11 -7.67
CA ALA A 57 -14.48 24.31 -7.99
C ALA A 57 -15.37 25.55 -8.18
N ARG A 58 -16.49 25.42 -8.91
CA ARG A 58 -17.43 26.53 -9.12
C ARG A 58 -18.02 27.04 -7.80
N ASN A 59 -18.35 26.13 -6.89
CA ASN A 59 -18.89 26.49 -5.58
C ASN A 59 -17.85 27.27 -4.77
N TYR A 60 -16.62 26.76 -4.66
CA TYR A 60 -15.55 27.46 -3.94
C TYR A 60 -15.25 28.83 -4.55
N MET A 61 -15.15 28.96 -5.88
CA MET A 61 -14.90 30.25 -6.53
C MET A 61 -16.01 31.29 -6.27
N ARG A 62 -17.25 30.84 -6.03
CA ARG A 62 -18.39 31.71 -5.73
C ARG A 62 -18.44 32.12 -4.25
N THR A 63 -18.11 31.19 -3.34
CA THR A 63 -18.33 31.39 -1.89
C THR A 63 -17.06 31.73 -1.12
N GLY A 64 -15.89 31.31 -1.62
CA GLY A 64 -14.62 31.33 -0.88
C GLY A 64 -14.61 30.41 0.35
N GLN A 65 -15.58 29.52 0.49
CA GLN A 65 -15.78 28.69 1.67
C GLN A 65 -15.52 27.22 1.39
N VAL A 66 -14.86 26.56 2.34
CA VAL A 66 -14.68 25.11 2.40
C VAL A 66 -15.64 24.52 3.42
N SER A 67 -16.18 23.33 3.13
CA SER A 67 -17.14 22.64 4.00
C SER A 67 -17.07 21.13 3.89
N GLY A 68 -16.10 20.61 3.14
CA GLY A 68 -15.87 19.19 2.95
C GLY A 68 -14.87 18.63 3.97
N ILE A 69 -14.35 17.44 3.66
CA ILE A 69 -13.36 16.78 4.50
C ILE A 69 -11.96 17.24 4.04
N PRO A 70 -11.15 17.86 4.92
CA PRO A 70 -9.84 18.38 4.55
C PRO A 70 -8.83 17.25 4.29
N ILE A 71 -8.17 17.33 3.15
CA ILE A 71 -7.02 16.51 2.78
C ILE A 71 -5.84 17.44 2.50
N ILE A 72 -4.67 17.16 3.08
CA ILE A 72 -3.43 17.87 2.74
C ILE A 72 -2.47 16.90 2.06
N PHE A 73 -2.21 17.16 0.78
CA PHE A 73 -1.16 16.50 0.02
C PHE A 73 0.18 17.22 0.20
N VAL A 74 1.22 16.47 0.55
CA VAL A 74 2.57 16.96 0.79
C VAL A 74 3.53 16.30 -0.20
N PRO A 75 4.08 17.04 -1.17
CA PRO A 75 4.94 16.48 -2.21
C PRO A 75 6.33 16.09 -1.68
N GLY A 76 7.03 15.29 -2.47
CA GLY A 76 8.41 14.88 -2.22
C GLY A 76 9.48 15.91 -2.62
N SER A 77 10.73 15.48 -2.57
CA SER A 77 11.88 16.23 -3.08
C SER A 77 11.72 16.52 -4.57
N ALA A 78 11.92 17.77 -5.01
CA ALA A 78 11.61 18.23 -6.38
C ALA A 78 10.15 17.95 -6.82
N GLY A 79 9.24 17.71 -5.88
CA GLY A 79 7.87 17.33 -6.17
C GLY A 79 6.99 18.55 -6.37
N SER A 80 6.18 18.52 -7.43
CA SER A 80 5.18 19.55 -7.70
C SER A 80 3.89 19.30 -6.92
N SER A 81 3.30 20.35 -6.35
CA SER A 81 1.97 20.31 -5.72
C SER A 81 0.88 19.78 -6.67
N LYS A 82 1.07 19.95 -7.98
CA LYS A 82 0.17 19.47 -9.04
C LYS A 82 0.04 17.95 -9.12
N GLN A 83 0.92 17.17 -8.47
CA GLN A 83 0.78 15.72 -8.36
C GLN A 83 -0.56 15.32 -7.72
N VAL A 84 -1.14 16.19 -6.88
CA VAL A 84 -2.43 15.97 -6.21
C VAL A 84 -3.61 15.76 -7.18
N ARG A 85 -3.48 16.23 -8.43
CA ARG A 85 -4.57 16.20 -9.43
C ARG A 85 -5.18 14.81 -9.61
N SER A 86 -4.34 13.78 -9.54
CA SER A 86 -4.72 12.39 -9.72
C SER A 86 -5.72 11.93 -8.65
N LEU A 87 -5.40 12.23 -7.39
CA LEU A 87 -6.24 11.91 -6.24
C LEU A 87 -7.48 12.82 -6.21
N GLY A 88 -7.28 14.14 -6.38
CA GLY A 88 -8.36 15.12 -6.35
C GLY A 88 -9.43 14.86 -7.41
N SER A 89 -9.02 14.57 -8.64
CA SER A 89 -9.92 14.19 -9.74
C SER A 89 -10.78 12.98 -9.39
N ILE A 90 -10.16 11.91 -8.86
CA ILE A 90 -10.89 10.69 -8.47
C ILE A 90 -11.91 11.00 -7.37
N LEU A 91 -11.53 11.78 -6.36
CA LEU A 91 -12.41 12.13 -5.23
C LEU A 91 -13.58 13.01 -5.68
N HIS A 92 -13.33 14.07 -6.45
CA HIS A 92 -14.39 14.94 -6.99
C HIS A 92 -15.29 14.22 -7.98
N ASN A 93 -14.75 13.32 -8.80
CA ASN A 93 -15.56 12.51 -9.69
C ASN A 93 -16.43 11.52 -8.90
N LYS A 94 -15.88 10.85 -7.88
CA LYS A 94 -16.65 9.89 -7.05
C LYS A 94 -17.75 10.55 -6.24
N THR A 95 -17.46 11.69 -5.63
CA THR A 95 -18.42 12.45 -4.82
C THR A 95 -19.60 12.93 -5.67
N GLU A 96 -19.32 13.55 -6.82
CA GLU A 96 -20.38 14.03 -7.72
C GLU A 96 -21.12 12.89 -8.44
N SER A 97 -20.42 11.94 -9.07
CA SER A 97 -21.08 10.88 -9.85
C SER A 97 -21.95 9.94 -9.02
N ARG A 98 -21.65 9.79 -7.72
CA ARG A 98 -22.42 8.97 -6.79
C ARG A 98 -23.34 9.79 -5.89
N ASN A 99 -23.38 11.11 -6.06
CA ASN A 99 -24.14 12.04 -5.23
C ASN A 99 -23.93 11.79 -3.73
N LEU A 100 -22.66 11.71 -3.30
CA LEU A 100 -22.31 11.45 -1.91
C LEU A 100 -22.71 12.64 -1.01
N PRO A 101 -23.08 12.41 0.26
CA PRO A 101 -23.54 13.47 1.16
C PRO A 101 -22.42 14.39 1.65
N PHE A 102 -21.19 14.20 1.17
CA PHE A 102 -20.00 14.94 1.54
C PHE A 102 -19.10 15.18 0.32
N THR A 103 -18.21 16.15 0.44
CA THR A 103 -17.16 16.44 -0.52
C THR A 103 -15.79 16.40 0.15
N PHE A 104 -14.71 16.40 -0.65
CA PHE A 104 -13.34 16.47 -0.14
C PHE A 104 -12.71 17.79 -0.56
N ASP A 105 -12.12 18.49 0.41
CA ASP A 105 -11.34 19.69 0.18
C ASP A 105 -9.87 19.29 0.07
N VAL A 106 -9.37 19.23 -1.17
CA VAL A 106 -8.07 18.64 -1.47
C VAL A 106 -7.02 19.74 -1.59
N PHE A 107 -6.37 20.04 -0.48
CA PHE A 107 -5.24 20.97 -0.42
C PHE A 107 -3.95 20.27 -0.84
N ALA A 108 -3.05 21.02 -1.44
CA ALA A 108 -1.68 20.59 -1.73
C ALA A 108 -0.69 21.70 -1.36
N ILE A 109 0.44 21.28 -0.81
CA ILE A 109 1.53 22.17 -0.48
C ILE A 109 2.47 22.30 -1.67
N ASP A 110 2.87 23.53 -1.98
CA ASP A 110 3.90 23.84 -2.96
C ASP A 110 5.15 24.33 -2.22
N PHE A 111 6.18 23.48 -2.22
CA PHE A 111 7.48 23.79 -1.62
C PHE A 111 8.47 24.36 -2.63
N ASN A 112 8.01 24.97 -3.72
CA ASN A 112 8.88 25.50 -4.77
C ASN A 112 9.81 24.43 -5.37
N GLU A 113 9.36 23.18 -5.37
CA GLU A 113 10.10 22.02 -5.89
C GLU A 113 11.53 21.88 -5.32
N GLU A 114 11.71 22.23 -4.04
CA GLU A 114 13.01 22.17 -3.38
C GLU A 114 13.49 20.72 -3.15
N LEU A 115 14.82 20.56 -3.13
CA LEU A 115 15.50 19.27 -3.02
C LEU A 115 15.61 18.81 -1.56
N SER A 116 14.49 18.58 -0.88
CA SER A 116 14.46 18.18 0.53
C SER A 116 15.09 16.82 0.82
N GLY A 117 15.24 15.96 -0.19
CA GLY A 117 16.00 14.70 -0.07
C GLY A 117 17.52 14.91 0.02
N LEU A 118 18.02 16.11 -0.29
CA LEU A 118 19.45 16.42 -0.30
C LEU A 118 19.87 17.38 0.82
N SER A 119 18.92 18.03 1.51
CA SER A 119 19.26 18.96 2.58
C SER A 119 18.25 18.97 3.73
N GLY A 120 18.76 18.80 4.95
CA GLY A 120 17.99 18.94 6.18
C GLY A 120 17.48 20.36 6.42
N MET A 121 18.11 21.38 5.82
CA MET A 121 17.64 22.77 5.90
C MET A 121 16.29 22.97 5.20
N TYR A 122 16.18 22.45 3.96
CA TYR A 122 14.93 22.49 3.21
C TYR A 122 13.85 21.70 3.93
N LEU A 123 14.16 20.47 4.36
CA LEU A 123 13.22 19.61 5.07
C LEU A 123 12.71 20.28 6.36
N GLY A 124 13.61 20.87 7.15
CA GLY A 124 13.26 21.62 8.36
C GLY A 124 12.32 22.80 8.08
N ARG A 125 12.52 23.54 6.98
CA ARG A 125 11.63 24.63 6.58
C ARG A 125 10.26 24.11 6.10
N GLN A 126 10.23 23.01 5.36
CA GLN A 126 8.98 22.37 4.90
C GLN A 126 8.10 21.93 6.08
N ILE A 127 8.70 21.36 7.13
CA ILE A 127 8.00 20.95 8.37
C ILE A 127 7.29 22.14 9.03
N LYS A 128 8.01 23.26 9.20
CA LYS A 128 7.43 24.48 9.77
C LYS A 128 6.26 25.01 8.95
N TYR A 129 6.45 25.07 7.63
CA TYR A 129 5.40 25.58 6.75
C TYR A 129 4.15 24.72 6.84
N LEU A 130 4.31 23.39 6.84
CA LEU A 130 3.18 22.47 6.99
C LEU A 130 2.43 22.69 8.30
N ASP A 131 3.12 22.87 9.43
CA ASP A 131 2.48 23.16 10.73
C ASP A 131 1.62 24.46 10.66
N LEU A 132 2.16 25.53 10.06
CA LEU A 132 1.41 26.77 9.84
C LEU A 132 0.17 26.55 8.95
N VAL A 133 0.31 25.73 7.90
CA VAL A 133 -0.79 25.40 6.98
C VAL A 133 -1.87 24.61 7.71
N VAL A 134 -1.49 23.62 8.52
CA VAL A 134 -2.44 22.82 9.32
C VAL A 134 -3.25 23.70 10.25
N ARG A 135 -2.62 24.66 10.95
CA ARG A 135 -3.34 25.61 11.81
C ARG A 135 -4.29 26.49 11.01
N HIS A 136 -3.85 27.02 9.88
CA HIS A 136 -4.67 27.88 9.04
C HIS A 136 -5.89 27.13 8.47
N ILE A 137 -5.66 25.97 7.86
CA ILE A 137 -6.73 25.12 7.31
C ILE A 137 -7.73 24.75 8.40
N TRP A 138 -7.27 24.36 9.59
CA TRP A 138 -8.16 24.05 10.72
C TRP A 138 -9.15 25.20 11.04
N THR A 139 -8.68 26.46 10.97
CA THR A 139 -9.53 27.64 11.23
C THR A 139 -10.48 28.00 10.10
N MET A 140 -10.32 27.42 8.90
CA MET A 140 -11.23 27.67 7.77
C MET A 140 -12.60 26.99 7.93
N TYR A 141 -12.73 26.05 8.86
CA TYR A 141 -13.92 25.22 9.06
C TYR A 141 -14.74 25.66 10.27
N SER A 142 -16.06 25.67 10.13
CA SER A 142 -17.00 25.90 11.21
C SER A 142 -18.24 25.00 11.02
N PRO A 143 -18.48 24.00 11.90
CA PRO A 143 -17.64 23.59 13.03
C PRO A 143 -16.28 23.02 12.61
N PRO A 144 -15.30 22.87 13.53
CA PRO A 144 -14.02 22.24 13.23
C PRO A 144 -14.19 20.81 12.67
N PRO A 145 -13.31 20.36 11.78
CA PRO A 145 -13.39 19.02 11.20
C PRO A 145 -13.02 17.96 12.26
N HIS A 146 -13.43 16.70 12.03
CA HIS A 146 -13.02 15.57 12.87
C HIS A 146 -11.51 15.28 12.83
N GLY A 147 -10.83 15.74 11.79
CA GLY A 147 -9.40 15.57 11.57
C GLY A 147 -9.05 15.86 10.11
N ILE A 148 -7.76 16.04 9.83
CA ILE A 148 -7.21 16.26 8.51
C ILE A 148 -6.55 14.97 8.02
N ILE A 149 -6.89 14.55 6.80
CA ILE A 149 -6.25 13.41 6.15
C ILE A 149 -4.95 13.89 5.50
N PHE A 150 -3.83 13.25 5.80
CA PHE A 150 -2.55 13.61 5.17
C PHE A 150 -2.17 12.58 4.11
N VAL A 151 -1.69 13.07 2.97
CA VAL A 151 -1.12 12.24 1.91
C VAL A 151 0.28 12.73 1.60
N GLY A 152 1.29 11.96 2.01
CA GLY A 152 2.70 12.28 1.75
C GLY A 152 3.25 11.48 0.57
N HIS A 153 3.98 12.12 -0.33
CA HIS A 153 4.80 11.41 -1.32
C HIS A 153 6.27 11.55 -0.97
N SER A 154 7.03 10.44 -0.97
CA SER A 154 8.48 10.47 -0.76
C SER A 154 8.83 11.23 0.53
N MET A 155 9.73 12.22 0.48
CA MET A 155 10.08 13.09 1.61
C MET A 155 8.89 13.84 2.23
N GLY A 156 7.79 14.05 1.52
CA GLY A 156 6.59 14.68 2.06
C GLY A 156 5.96 13.88 3.21
N GLY A 157 6.10 12.55 3.21
CA GLY A 157 5.70 11.72 4.35
C GLY A 157 6.57 11.94 5.59
N ILE A 158 7.86 12.24 5.40
CA ILE A 158 8.80 12.59 6.48
C ILE A 158 8.45 13.97 7.05
N VAL A 159 8.08 14.92 6.19
CA VAL A 159 7.58 16.24 6.61
C VAL A 159 6.35 16.09 7.50
N ILE A 160 5.38 15.26 7.11
CA ILE A 160 4.16 15.00 7.90
C ILE A 160 4.50 14.36 9.25
N ARG A 161 5.29 13.28 9.25
CA ARG A 161 5.66 12.60 10.51
C ARG A 161 6.48 13.47 11.45
N SER A 162 7.20 14.45 10.91
CA SER A 162 8.01 15.39 11.69
C SER A 162 7.19 16.58 12.24
N LEU A 163 5.87 16.65 12.04
CA LEU A 163 5.03 17.65 12.70
C LEU A 163 5.13 17.59 14.24
N LEU A 164 5.36 16.39 14.79
CA LEU A 164 5.62 16.15 16.21
C LEU A 164 6.93 16.74 16.73
N HIS A 165 7.79 17.29 15.87
CA HIS A 165 8.94 18.07 16.33
C HIS A 165 8.53 19.33 17.10
N ASN A 166 7.31 19.82 16.84
CA ASN A 166 6.70 20.86 17.63
C ASN A 166 5.92 20.24 18.80
N ILE A 167 6.40 20.47 20.02
CA ILE A 167 5.80 19.99 21.27
C ILE A 167 4.37 20.51 21.52
N HIS A 168 3.94 21.55 20.82
CA HIS A 168 2.60 22.13 20.91
C HIS A 168 1.68 21.67 19.77
N PHE A 169 2.15 20.77 18.91
CA PHE A 169 1.31 20.23 17.84
C PHE A 169 0.23 19.33 18.43
N ASP A 170 -1.02 19.62 18.09
CA ASP A 170 -2.18 18.85 18.55
C ASP A 170 -2.43 17.66 17.63
N LEU A 171 -2.10 16.47 18.13
CA LEU A 171 -2.28 15.19 17.43
C LEU A 171 -3.74 14.91 17.03
N SER A 172 -4.72 15.45 17.75
CA SER A 172 -6.15 15.25 17.44
C SER A 172 -6.55 15.86 16.10
N ARG A 173 -5.72 16.74 15.52
CA ARG A 173 -5.92 17.32 14.20
C ARG A 173 -5.65 16.35 13.05
N ILE A 174 -4.99 15.22 13.31
CA ILE A 174 -4.68 14.21 12.30
C ILE A 174 -5.79 13.15 12.29
N ALA A 175 -6.44 12.97 11.14
CA ALA A 175 -7.41 11.89 10.96
C ALA A 175 -6.70 10.55 10.75
N PHE A 176 -5.88 10.48 9.71
CA PHE A 176 -4.97 9.38 9.38
C PHE A 176 -3.97 9.85 8.33
N ILE A 177 -2.90 9.08 8.13
CA ILE A 177 -1.81 9.39 7.20
C ILE A 177 -1.70 8.28 6.16
N VAL A 178 -1.61 8.66 4.89
CA VAL A 178 -1.22 7.77 3.78
C VAL A 178 0.10 8.27 3.20
N THR A 179 1.09 7.41 3.09
CA THR A 179 2.39 7.77 2.49
C THR A 179 2.69 6.89 1.29
N LEU A 180 3.18 7.49 0.21
CA LEU A 180 3.48 6.84 -1.06
C LEU A 180 4.99 6.90 -1.29
N GLY A 181 5.66 5.75 -1.29
CA GLY A 181 7.12 5.66 -1.51
C GLY A 181 7.93 6.47 -0.51
N THR A 182 7.45 6.62 0.73
CA THR A 182 8.13 7.42 1.75
C THR A 182 9.22 6.60 2.45
N PRO A 183 10.46 7.09 2.52
CA PRO A 183 11.56 6.40 3.18
C PRO A 183 11.53 6.60 4.70
N HIS A 184 10.56 5.98 5.38
CA HIS A 184 10.34 6.08 6.82
C HIS A 184 11.53 5.64 7.67
N LYS A 185 12.16 4.51 7.31
CA LYS A 185 13.23 3.89 8.11
C LYS A 185 14.45 4.80 8.24
N ASN A 186 14.98 5.22 7.09
CA ASN A 186 16.19 6.03 6.96
C ASN A 186 16.09 6.88 5.69
N ALA A 187 16.78 8.01 5.66
CA ALA A 187 16.93 8.80 4.45
C ALA A 187 17.57 7.97 3.32
N PRO A 188 17.10 8.06 2.06
CA PRO A 188 17.68 7.32 0.95
C PRO A 188 19.16 7.62 0.75
N MET A 189 19.53 8.88 1.02
CA MET A 189 20.89 9.38 1.03
C MET A 189 21.02 10.46 2.12
N VAL A 190 22.07 10.37 2.93
CA VAL A 190 22.36 11.35 3.99
C VAL A 190 23.50 12.26 3.52
N PHE A 191 23.17 13.47 3.09
CA PHE A 191 24.13 14.44 2.58
C PHE A 191 24.58 15.49 3.62
N ASP A 192 23.83 15.64 4.72
CA ASP A 192 24.19 16.53 5.83
C ASP A 192 23.71 15.96 7.18
N CYS A 193 24.30 16.45 8.28
CA CYS A 193 23.96 16.02 9.64
C CYS A 193 22.58 16.50 10.09
N TYR A 194 22.03 17.55 9.47
CA TYR A 194 20.73 18.09 9.81
C TYR A 194 19.59 17.16 9.36
N LEU A 195 19.74 16.55 8.19
CA LEU A 195 18.82 15.55 7.66
C LEU A 195 18.78 14.33 8.58
N GLN A 196 19.95 13.82 8.97
CA GLN A 196 20.05 12.71 9.92
C GLN A 196 19.37 13.07 11.26
N ASN A 197 19.66 14.26 11.81
CA ASN A 197 19.05 14.72 13.06
C ASN A 197 17.52 14.88 12.95
N ILE A 198 16.97 15.26 11.79
CA ILE A 198 15.52 15.30 11.57
C ILE A 198 14.92 13.89 11.68
N TYR A 199 15.56 12.90 11.07
CA TYR A 199 15.15 11.49 11.17
C TYR A 199 15.24 10.96 12.59
N ASP A 200 16.36 11.18 13.27
CA ASP A 200 16.58 10.70 14.65
C ASP A 200 15.51 11.29 15.58
N ARG A 201 15.28 12.61 15.51
CA ARG A 201 14.25 13.29 16.30
C ARG A 201 12.84 12.84 15.93
N MET A 202 12.56 12.57 14.65
CA MET A 202 11.27 12.02 14.23
C MET A 202 11.05 10.67 14.92
N HIS A 203 12.02 9.76 14.83
CA HIS A 203 11.93 8.44 15.44
C HIS A 203 11.81 8.48 16.95
N GLU A 204 12.54 9.38 17.62
CA GLU A 204 12.43 9.63 19.07
C GLU A 204 11.03 10.08 19.46
N ASN A 205 10.50 11.13 18.83
CA ASN A 205 9.17 11.65 19.14
C ASN A 205 8.07 10.58 18.94
N TRP A 206 8.18 9.78 17.88
CA TRP A 206 7.21 8.70 17.62
C TRP A 206 7.28 7.57 18.65
N ARG A 207 8.47 7.24 19.16
CA ARG A 207 8.62 6.29 20.28
C ARG A 207 8.06 6.83 21.58
N GLU A 208 8.33 8.10 21.89
CA GLU A 208 7.83 8.73 23.12
C GLU A 208 6.29 8.80 23.17
N HIS A 209 5.65 9.00 22.01
CA HIS A 209 4.19 9.10 21.88
C HIS A 209 3.53 7.81 21.39
N GLU A 210 4.21 6.66 21.45
CA GLU A 210 3.72 5.38 20.89
C GLU A 210 2.30 5.03 21.37
N LYS A 211 1.99 5.27 22.65
CA LYS A 211 0.66 4.99 23.23
C LYS A 211 -0.44 5.90 22.67
N GLU A 212 -0.14 7.17 22.44
CA GLU A 212 -1.08 8.15 21.89
C GLU A 212 -1.29 7.92 20.39
N LEU A 213 -0.25 7.46 19.71
CA LEU A 213 -0.25 7.17 18.27
C LEU A 213 -0.78 5.76 17.95
N ALA A 214 -1.02 4.91 18.95
CA ALA A 214 -1.45 3.52 18.75
C ALA A 214 -2.76 3.40 17.96
N SER A 215 -3.67 4.39 18.09
CA SER A 215 -4.93 4.46 17.34
C SER A 215 -4.84 5.22 16.02
N LEU A 216 -3.71 5.89 15.74
CA LEU A 216 -3.52 6.64 14.51
C LEU A 216 -3.11 5.70 13.37
N LEU A 217 -3.93 5.64 12.33
CA LEU A 217 -3.56 4.91 11.12
C LEU A 217 -2.48 5.67 10.33
N VAL A 218 -1.34 5.02 10.14
CA VAL A 218 -0.30 5.41 9.18
C VAL A 218 -0.13 4.30 8.15
N LEU A 219 -0.70 4.49 6.96
CA LEU A 219 -0.62 3.55 5.86
C LEU A 219 0.54 3.92 4.92
N SER A 220 1.59 3.10 4.90
CA SER A 220 2.71 3.23 3.98
C SER A 220 2.55 2.29 2.78
N VAL A 221 2.62 2.86 1.59
CA VAL A 221 2.50 2.14 0.32
C VAL A 221 3.83 2.20 -0.43
N SER A 222 4.40 1.04 -0.74
CA SER A 222 5.61 0.93 -1.57
C SER A 222 5.28 0.52 -3.01
N GLY A 223 6.12 0.96 -3.95
CA GLY A 223 5.92 0.71 -5.38
C GLY A 223 6.48 -0.62 -5.91
N GLY A 224 7.04 -1.46 -5.03
CA GLY A 224 7.79 -2.66 -5.42
C GLY A 224 9.18 -2.34 -6.01
N LEU A 225 9.75 -3.25 -6.80
CA LEU A 225 11.16 -3.18 -7.22
C LEU A 225 11.47 -2.08 -8.26
N LYS A 226 10.45 -1.47 -8.86
CA LYS A 226 10.62 -0.35 -9.79
C LYS A 226 10.90 0.99 -9.10
N ASP A 227 10.63 1.10 -7.81
CA ASP A 227 11.07 2.26 -7.04
C ASP A 227 12.56 2.12 -6.71
N HIS A 228 13.39 2.64 -7.60
CA HIS A 228 14.85 2.64 -7.44
C HIS A 228 15.35 3.74 -6.48
N LEU A 229 14.52 4.72 -6.15
CA LEU A 229 14.89 5.82 -5.26
C LEU A 229 14.63 5.44 -3.81
N VAL A 230 13.50 4.78 -3.54
CA VAL A 230 13.11 4.33 -2.22
C VAL A 230 12.80 2.84 -2.27
N PRO A 231 13.79 1.99 -1.94
CA PRO A 231 13.56 0.55 -1.81
C PRO A 231 12.48 0.25 -0.77
N GLU A 232 11.72 -0.83 -1.00
CA GLU A 232 10.59 -1.21 -0.15
C GLU A 232 10.92 -1.28 1.35
N HIS A 233 12.08 -1.82 1.72
CA HIS A 233 12.51 -1.91 3.12
C HIS A 233 12.77 -0.55 3.81
N PHE A 234 12.89 0.55 3.06
CA PHE A 234 12.94 1.91 3.62
C PHE A 234 11.56 2.46 3.94
N THR A 235 10.50 1.89 3.36
CA THR A 235 9.11 2.32 3.61
C THR A 235 8.48 1.72 4.87
N LEU A 236 9.26 0.92 5.61
CA LEU A 236 8.90 0.27 6.86
C LEU A 236 9.37 1.09 8.05
N ASP A 237 8.57 1.11 9.13
CA ASP A 237 8.98 1.66 10.43
C ASP A 237 8.01 1.20 11.54
N ASN A 238 8.38 1.38 12.80
CA ASN A 238 7.52 1.10 13.95
C ASN A 238 6.25 1.96 13.91
N GLY A 239 5.10 1.34 14.18
CA GLY A 239 3.80 2.04 14.17
C GLY A 239 3.23 2.30 12.77
N VAL A 240 3.94 1.93 11.70
CA VAL A 240 3.48 2.10 10.31
C VAL A 240 2.91 0.79 9.77
N ARG A 241 1.70 0.85 9.19
CA ARG A 241 1.10 -0.27 8.44
C ARG A 241 1.63 -0.23 7.02
N HIS A 242 2.34 -1.25 6.57
CA HIS A 242 2.93 -1.28 5.24
C HIS A 242 2.16 -2.19 4.29
N ILE A 243 1.97 -1.72 3.06
CA ILE A 243 1.47 -2.49 1.92
C ILE A 243 2.35 -2.26 0.69
N SER A 244 2.46 -3.27 -0.16
CA SER A 244 3.17 -3.19 -1.44
C SER A 244 2.17 -3.17 -2.58
N THR A 245 2.32 -2.30 -3.57
CA THR A 245 1.43 -2.28 -4.75
C THR A 245 1.43 -3.62 -5.50
N THR A 246 2.50 -4.40 -5.40
CA THR A 246 2.62 -5.73 -5.99
C THR A 246 1.86 -6.81 -5.24
N ALA A 247 1.51 -6.58 -3.97
CA ALA A 247 0.87 -7.55 -3.09
C ALA A 247 -0.63 -7.31 -2.88
N VAL A 248 -1.18 -6.18 -3.38
CA VAL A 248 -2.60 -5.86 -3.24
C VAL A 248 -3.39 -6.42 -4.43
N ASP A 249 -4.39 -7.25 -4.15
CA ASP A 249 -5.28 -7.82 -5.17
C ASP A 249 -6.04 -6.72 -5.91
N GLY A 250 -6.05 -6.81 -7.24
CA GLY A 250 -6.57 -5.77 -8.14
C GLY A 250 -5.63 -4.60 -8.41
N ILE A 251 -4.45 -4.54 -7.77
CA ILE A 251 -3.34 -3.65 -8.16
C ILE A 251 -2.22 -4.48 -8.79
N GLU A 252 -1.63 -5.43 -8.04
CA GLU A 252 -0.63 -6.44 -8.46
C GLU A 252 0.42 -5.93 -9.48
N LEU A 253 0.90 -4.69 -9.30
CA LEU A 253 1.80 -4.05 -10.25
C LEU A 253 2.92 -3.28 -9.56
N GLU A 254 4.03 -3.15 -10.27
CA GLU A 254 5.15 -2.32 -9.86
C GLU A 254 4.99 -0.90 -10.39
N THR A 255 5.26 0.08 -9.53
CA THR A 255 5.30 1.51 -9.86
C THR A 255 6.71 2.06 -9.62
N ASP A 256 7.22 2.88 -10.53
CA ASP A 256 8.37 3.71 -10.20
C ASP A 256 8.02 4.79 -9.16
N HIS A 257 9.06 5.46 -8.66
CA HIS A 257 8.93 6.44 -7.58
C HIS A 257 7.96 7.59 -7.88
N LEU A 258 7.84 8.01 -9.15
CA LEU A 258 6.93 9.07 -9.55
C LEU A 258 5.56 8.51 -9.96
N CYS A 259 5.51 7.27 -10.45
CA CYS A 259 4.31 6.59 -10.90
C CYS A 259 3.30 6.37 -9.77
N ILE A 260 3.78 6.12 -8.57
CA ILE A 260 2.94 5.78 -7.42
C ILE A 260 1.87 6.86 -7.11
N VAL A 261 2.15 8.14 -7.40
CA VAL A 261 1.21 9.25 -7.10
C VAL A 261 0.14 9.49 -8.16
N TRP A 262 0.24 8.86 -9.34
CA TRP A 262 -0.76 8.96 -10.41
C TRP A 262 -1.31 7.62 -10.86
N CYS A 263 -0.90 6.55 -10.19
CA CYS A 263 -1.31 5.20 -10.48
C CYS A 263 -2.82 5.02 -10.23
N ASN A 264 -3.60 4.86 -11.31
CA ASN A 264 -5.06 4.81 -11.27
C ASN A 264 -5.59 3.67 -10.40
N GLN A 265 -5.00 2.48 -10.52
CA GLN A 265 -5.36 1.31 -9.72
C GLN A 265 -5.22 1.64 -8.22
N LEU A 266 -4.04 2.09 -7.78
CA LEU A 266 -3.78 2.43 -6.38
C LEU A 266 -4.66 3.56 -5.85
N LEU A 267 -4.75 4.67 -6.58
CA LEU A 267 -5.53 5.82 -6.12
C LEU A 267 -7.03 5.52 -6.00
N ARG A 268 -7.55 4.56 -6.77
CA ARG A 268 -8.93 4.09 -6.58
C ARG A 268 -9.13 3.39 -5.24
N TYR A 269 -8.15 2.64 -4.75
CA TYR A 269 -8.21 2.03 -3.42
C TYR A 269 -8.06 3.07 -2.31
N ILE A 270 -7.10 3.99 -2.43
CA ILE A 270 -6.92 5.10 -1.47
C ILE A 270 -8.20 5.95 -1.40
N SER A 271 -8.85 6.23 -2.54
CA SER A 271 -10.13 6.95 -2.54
C SER A 271 -11.26 6.21 -1.82
N ARG A 272 -11.26 4.86 -1.83
CA ARG A 272 -12.25 4.05 -1.08
C ARG A 272 -11.98 4.15 0.42
N LEU A 273 -10.71 4.14 0.84
CA LEU A 273 -10.31 4.36 2.23
C LEU A 273 -10.81 5.71 2.73
N MET A 274 -10.58 6.78 1.96
CA MET A 274 -11.02 8.15 2.29
C MET A 274 -12.55 8.27 2.35
N VAL A 275 -13.26 7.64 1.42
CA VAL A 275 -14.73 7.57 1.44
C VAL A 275 -15.22 6.79 2.65
N GLY A 276 -14.54 5.71 3.06
CA GLY A 276 -14.86 4.96 4.27
C GLY A 276 -14.77 5.82 5.53
N TYR A 277 -13.69 6.59 5.67
CA TYR A 277 -13.54 7.58 6.75
C TYR A 277 -14.65 8.64 6.70
N ALA A 278 -14.97 9.14 5.51
CA ALA A 278 -15.96 10.20 5.33
C ALA A 278 -17.38 9.85 5.79
N TYR A 279 -17.76 8.57 5.74
CA TYR A 279 -19.08 8.12 6.19
C TYR A 279 -19.21 8.11 7.72
N ASP A 280 -18.18 7.66 8.42
CA ASP A 280 -18.17 7.61 9.89
C ASP A 280 -16.74 7.73 10.43
N PRO A 281 -16.25 8.96 10.67
CA PRO A 281 -14.90 9.22 11.17
C PRO A 281 -14.59 8.51 12.49
N ILE A 282 -15.57 8.44 13.39
CA ILE A 282 -15.40 7.89 14.75
C ILE A 282 -15.28 6.37 14.69
N SER A 283 -16.16 5.71 13.93
CA SER A 283 -16.08 4.27 13.73
C SER A 283 -14.84 3.87 12.93
N PHE A 284 -14.45 4.68 11.93
CA PHE A 284 -13.25 4.44 11.14
C PHE A 284 -12.00 4.38 12.01
N GLN A 285 -11.80 5.34 12.92
CA GLN A 285 -10.62 5.35 13.81
C GLN A 285 -10.54 4.10 14.70
N LYS A 286 -11.68 3.56 15.14
CA LYS A 286 -11.72 2.34 15.96
C LYS A 286 -11.43 1.05 15.17
N HIS A 287 -11.70 1.05 13.88
CA HIS A 287 -11.64 -0.14 13.02
C HIS A 287 -10.67 0.04 11.84
N ALA A 288 -9.74 0.99 11.93
CA ALA A 288 -8.89 1.38 10.81
C ALA A 288 -8.09 0.20 10.25
N ASP A 289 -7.53 -0.65 11.11
CA ASP A 289 -6.82 -1.86 10.72
C ASP A 289 -7.72 -2.84 9.93
N ASN A 290 -8.98 -3.02 10.35
CA ASN A 290 -9.94 -3.87 9.62
C ASN A 290 -10.30 -3.28 8.25
N VAL A 291 -10.43 -1.95 8.16
CA VAL A 291 -10.73 -1.27 6.88
C VAL A 291 -9.53 -1.38 5.93
N VAL A 292 -8.30 -1.18 6.43
CA VAL A 292 -7.09 -1.35 5.63
C VAL A 292 -6.97 -2.79 5.17
N LYS A 293 -7.16 -3.76 6.06
CA LYS A 293 -7.18 -5.18 5.75
C LYS A 293 -8.20 -5.49 4.65
N GLN A 294 -9.44 -5.01 4.81
CA GLN A 294 -10.51 -5.20 3.84
C GLN A 294 -10.20 -4.64 2.46
N LEU A 295 -9.53 -3.49 2.40
CA LEU A 295 -9.25 -2.80 1.15
C LEU A 295 -7.95 -3.26 0.50
N PHE A 296 -6.92 -3.57 1.26
CA PHE A 296 -5.55 -3.72 0.76
C PHE A 296 -4.93 -5.10 1.03
N ASP A 297 -5.60 -6.03 1.69
CA ASP A 297 -5.11 -7.42 1.69
C ASP A 297 -5.18 -8.00 0.27
N ALA A 298 -4.27 -8.94 0.01
CA ALA A 298 -4.10 -9.69 -1.24
C ALA A 298 -5.34 -10.52 -1.66
N ASP A 299 -6.49 -10.36 -1.00
CA ASP A 299 -7.73 -11.05 -1.34
C ASP A 299 -8.97 -10.12 -1.42
N GLY A 300 -8.81 -8.81 -1.17
CA GLY A 300 -9.84 -7.77 -1.36
C GLY A 300 -11.20 -8.05 -0.68
N LEU A 301 -11.24 -8.96 0.29
CA LEU A 301 -12.45 -9.47 0.90
C LEU A 301 -12.26 -9.48 2.41
N LEU A 302 -12.99 -8.61 3.11
CA LEU A 302 -13.42 -8.93 4.46
C LEU A 302 -14.38 -10.11 4.35
N ARG A 303 -13.83 -11.33 4.31
CA ARG A 303 -14.58 -12.43 4.84
C ARG A 303 -14.53 -12.24 6.35
N GLU A 304 -15.65 -11.89 6.94
CA GLU A 304 -16.09 -12.77 8.02
C GLU A 304 -16.11 -14.15 7.41
N LEU A 305 -14.96 -14.82 7.51
CA LEU A 305 -14.92 -16.24 7.45
C LEU A 305 -15.58 -16.63 8.77
N THR A 306 -16.90 -16.54 8.81
CA THR A 306 -17.68 -17.43 9.65
C THR A 306 -17.31 -18.79 9.11
N ARG A 307 -16.81 -19.67 9.96
CA ARG A 307 -16.61 -21.08 9.60
C ARG A 307 -17.95 -21.57 9.05
N MET A 308 -18.06 -21.64 7.73
CA MET A 308 -19.32 -22.02 7.09
C MET A 308 -19.56 -23.47 7.53
N LYS A 309 -20.64 -23.71 8.28
CA LYS A 309 -20.99 -25.07 8.72
C LYS A 309 -21.32 -25.91 7.48
N ALA A 310 -20.38 -26.74 7.05
CA ALA A 310 -20.66 -27.77 6.06
C ALA A 310 -21.40 -28.93 6.73
N GLY A 311 -22.42 -29.47 6.06
CA GLY A 311 -23.15 -30.64 6.57
C GLY A 311 -22.34 -31.94 6.47
N THR A 312 -21.28 -31.96 5.67
CA THR A 312 -20.43 -33.13 5.42
C THR A 312 -18.98 -32.72 5.25
N SER A 313 -18.06 -33.33 5.99
CA SER A 313 -16.61 -33.20 5.82
C SER A 313 -16.02 -34.45 5.15
N THR A 314 -15.03 -34.27 4.28
CA THR A 314 -14.31 -35.36 3.61
C THR A 314 -12.83 -35.22 3.88
N ALA A 315 -12.20 -36.23 4.48
CA ALA A 315 -10.75 -36.22 4.71
C ALA A 315 -10.00 -36.73 3.48
N ILE A 316 -8.94 -36.02 3.08
CA ILE A 316 -8.08 -36.37 1.96
C ILE A 316 -6.62 -36.28 2.40
N VAL A 317 -5.85 -37.35 2.16
CA VAL A 317 -4.41 -37.35 2.40
C VAL A 317 -3.69 -36.97 1.11
N ILE A 318 -2.98 -35.84 1.14
CA ILE A 318 -2.19 -35.34 0.01
C ILE A 318 -0.79 -35.94 0.09
N ARG A 319 -0.30 -36.42 -1.05
CA ARG A 319 1.06 -36.95 -1.21
C ARG A 319 1.71 -36.27 -2.41
N ASN A 320 2.79 -36.84 -2.91
CA ASN A 320 3.55 -36.33 -4.06
C ASN A 320 2.81 -36.49 -5.41
N GLU A 321 1.53 -36.88 -5.40
CA GLU A 321 0.69 -36.98 -6.59
C GLU A 321 -0.32 -35.83 -6.60
N LEU A 322 -0.52 -35.26 -7.79
CA LEU A 322 -1.51 -34.21 -8.01
C LEU A 322 -2.91 -34.78 -7.82
N ILE A 323 -3.68 -34.14 -6.96
CA ILE A 323 -5.12 -34.40 -6.85
C ILE A 323 -5.91 -33.28 -7.50
N PHE A 324 -7.02 -33.61 -8.13
CA PHE A 324 -8.02 -32.66 -8.61
C PHE A 324 -9.38 -33.03 -8.01
N VAL A 325 -10.04 -32.07 -7.38
CA VAL A 325 -11.33 -32.27 -6.75
C VAL A 325 -12.26 -31.12 -7.11
N LYS A 326 -13.46 -31.46 -7.59
CA LYS A 326 -14.53 -30.51 -7.92
C LYS A 326 -15.76 -30.82 -7.09
N ASN A 327 -16.38 -29.80 -6.48
CA ASN A 327 -17.65 -29.97 -5.80
C ASN A 327 -18.79 -30.01 -6.82
N SER A 328 -19.18 -31.21 -7.26
CA SER A 328 -20.33 -31.43 -8.16
C SER A 328 -21.68 -31.49 -7.45
N GLY A 329 -21.74 -31.25 -6.13
CA GLY A 329 -22.99 -31.23 -5.37
C GLY A 329 -23.62 -29.84 -5.30
N GLU A 330 -24.87 -29.77 -4.83
CA GLU A 330 -25.64 -28.52 -4.71
C GLU A 330 -25.29 -27.70 -3.46
N ASN A 331 -24.59 -28.29 -2.49
CA ASN A 331 -24.26 -27.68 -1.20
C ASN A 331 -22.75 -27.47 -1.00
N LEU A 332 -22.39 -26.59 -0.06
CA LEU A 332 -21.00 -26.39 0.38
C LEU A 332 -20.44 -27.67 1.02
N LYS A 333 -19.21 -28.05 0.65
CA LYS A 333 -18.49 -29.18 1.24
C LYS A 333 -17.19 -28.73 1.91
N GLU A 334 -16.85 -29.37 3.03
CA GLU A 334 -15.55 -29.23 3.69
C GLU A 334 -14.64 -30.40 3.31
N PHE A 335 -13.41 -30.10 2.93
CA PHE A 335 -12.36 -31.06 2.65
C PHE A 335 -11.21 -30.85 3.65
N VAL A 336 -10.91 -31.85 4.48
CA VAL A 336 -9.80 -31.80 5.43
C VAL A 336 -8.58 -32.43 4.77
N LEU A 337 -7.61 -31.61 4.39
CA LEU A 337 -6.39 -32.02 3.70
C LEU A 337 -5.28 -32.27 4.73
N SER A 338 -4.73 -33.48 4.76
CA SER A 338 -3.55 -33.81 5.56
C SER A 338 -2.35 -34.10 4.65
N PHE A 339 -1.16 -33.66 5.04
CA PHE A 339 0.05 -33.82 4.23
C PHE A 339 1.27 -34.16 5.10
N PRO A 340 2.33 -34.77 4.54
CA PRO A 340 3.46 -35.28 5.33
C PRO A 340 4.22 -34.21 6.11
N LYS A 341 4.82 -34.59 7.23
CA LYS A 341 5.77 -33.71 7.95
C LYS A 341 6.98 -33.38 7.08
N ASN A 342 7.51 -32.19 7.29
CA ASN A 342 8.63 -31.61 6.55
C ASN A 342 8.38 -31.53 5.03
N SER A 343 7.15 -31.20 4.66
CA SER A 343 6.75 -31.01 3.26
C SER A 343 5.95 -29.73 3.08
N TRP A 344 5.94 -29.22 1.86
CA TRP A 344 5.13 -28.09 1.47
C TRP A 344 3.86 -28.58 0.79
N LEU A 345 2.72 -28.05 1.18
CA LEU A 345 1.48 -28.25 0.44
C LEU A 345 1.30 -27.10 -0.54
N PHE A 346 1.28 -27.42 -1.83
CA PHE A 346 0.84 -26.50 -2.87
C PHE A 346 -0.63 -26.78 -3.19
N ILE A 347 -1.47 -25.76 -3.09
CA ILE A 347 -2.90 -25.84 -3.42
C ILE A 347 -3.24 -24.75 -4.42
N GLU A 348 -3.81 -25.13 -5.56
CA GLU A 348 -4.49 -24.25 -6.50
C GLU A 348 -6.00 -24.38 -6.32
N ARG A 349 -6.77 -23.29 -6.32
CA ARG A 349 -8.23 -23.33 -6.10
C ARG A 349 -8.98 -22.29 -6.90
N SER A 350 -10.24 -22.58 -7.22
CA SER A 350 -11.12 -21.61 -7.86
C SER A 350 -11.48 -20.44 -6.92
N ILE A 351 -11.80 -19.29 -7.52
CA ILE A 351 -12.36 -18.14 -6.84
C ILE A 351 -13.66 -18.51 -6.10
N GLY A 352 -13.74 -18.13 -4.82
CA GLY A 352 -14.89 -18.39 -3.94
C GLY A 352 -14.73 -19.54 -2.93
N SER A 353 -13.55 -20.14 -2.85
CA SER A 353 -13.17 -21.19 -1.88
C SER A 353 -12.38 -20.62 -0.68
N SER A 354 -12.34 -21.29 0.47
CA SER A 354 -11.65 -20.80 1.69
C SER A 354 -10.74 -21.87 2.33
N LEU A 355 -9.55 -21.49 2.80
CA LEU A 355 -8.62 -22.37 3.54
C LEU A 355 -8.51 -21.95 5.01
N TRP A 356 -8.37 -22.94 5.88
CA TRP A 356 -8.36 -22.79 7.32
C TRP A 356 -7.39 -23.77 7.97
N THR A 357 -6.66 -23.34 8.99
CA THR A 357 -5.88 -24.23 9.84
C THR A 357 -6.80 -25.12 10.69
N SER A 358 -6.24 -26.19 11.26
CA SER A 358 -6.92 -27.03 12.25
C SER A 358 -7.37 -26.27 13.51
N SER A 359 -6.72 -25.15 13.85
CA SER A 359 -7.11 -24.26 14.95
C SER A 359 -8.27 -23.32 14.60
N GLY A 360 -8.72 -23.31 13.34
CA GLY A 360 -9.82 -22.45 12.87
C GLY A 360 -9.36 -21.07 12.40
N GLU A 361 -8.06 -20.86 12.22
CA GLU A 361 -7.52 -19.61 11.67
C GLU A 361 -7.49 -19.68 10.14
N PRO A 362 -7.95 -18.63 9.43
CA PRO A 362 -7.89 -18.59 7.97
C PRO A 362 -6.46 -18.48 7.42
N ILE A 363 -6.19 -19.16 6.30
CA ILE A 363 -4.88 -19.13 5.60
C ILE A 363 -4.96 -18.20 4.39
N TYR A 364 -4.23 -17.09 4.44
CA TYR A 364 -4.35 -15.96 3.49
C TYR A 364 -3.23 -15.86 2.44
N ASN A 365 -2.19 -16.71 2.47
CA ASN A 365 -1.09 -16.63 1.48
C ASN A 365 -1.63 -16.93 0.08
N LEU A 366 -1.93 -15.88 -0.68
CA LEU A 366 -2.63 -15.92 -1.95
C LEU A 366 -1.78 -15.24 -2.99
N ASN A 367 -1.52 -15.96 -4.07
CA ASN A 367 -1.00 -15.38 -5.30
C ASN A 367 -1.96 -15.80 -6.42
N ASN A 368 -2.24 -14.89 -7.35
CA ASN A 368 -3.12 -15.13 -8.48
C ASN A 368 -2.36 -15.79 -9.64
N LEU A 369 -2.98 -16.80 -10.25
CA LEU A 369 -2.56 -17.34 -11.54
C LEU A 369 -3.78 -17.46 -12.45
N ARG A 370 -3.91 -16.56 -13.44
CA ARG A 370 -5.06 -16.49 -14.36
C ARG A 370 -6.42 -16.40 -13.63
N GLN A 371 -7.18 -17.49 -13.56
CA GLN A 371 -8.54 -17.55 -12.95
C GLN A 371 -8.58 -18.39 -11.66
N THR A 372 -7.41 -18.76 -11.13
CA THR A 372 -7.24 -19.58 -9.93
C THR A 372 -6.28 -18.93 -8.94
N PHE A 373 -6.45 -19.28 -7.67
CA PHE A 373 -5.60 -18.86 -6.57
C PHE A 373 -4.66 -19.99 -6.20
N TYR A 374 -3.37 -19.72 -5.99
CA TYR A 374 -2.47 -20.70 -5.39
C TYR A 374 -1.99 -20.28 -4.00
N THR A 375 -1.77 -21.27 -3.14
CA THR A 375 -1.25 -21.12 -1.78
C THR A 375 -0.21 -22.19 -1.52
N LEU A 376 0.91 -21.79 -0.92
CA LEU A 376 1.97 -22.67 -0.47
C LEU A 376 2.03 -22.65 1.06
N VAL A 377 1.91 -23.81 1.71
CA VAL A 377 1.93 -23.94 3.18
C VAL A 377 2.94 -24.99 3.59
N HIS A 378 3.87 -24.64 4.49
CA HIS A 378 4.80 -25.62 5.05
C HIS A 378 4.16 -26.40 6.21
N SER A 379 4.52 -27.67 6.37
CA SER A 379 4.04 -28.50 7.49
C SER A 379 4.41 -27.96 8.88
N ASN A 380 5.42 -27.09 8.99
CA ASN A 380 5.78 -26.44 10.25
C ASN A 380 4.70 -25.45 10.74
N VAL A 381 3.87 -24.94 9.82
CA VAL A 381 2.74 -24.07 10.17
C VAL A 381 1.55 -24.91 10.60
N THR A 382 1.23 -25.94 9.81
CA THR A 382 0.16 -26.89 10.14
C THR A 382 0.30 -28.18 9.34
N GLU A 383 -0.09 -29.33 9.91
CA GLU A 383 -0.13 -30.63 9.23
C GLU A 383 -1.52 -30.93 8.61
N GLN A 384 -2.53 -30.10 8.92
CA GLN A 384 -3.91 -30.28 8.46
C GLN A 384 -4.60 -28.95 8.15
N ILE A 385 -5.28 -28.91 7.01
CA ILE A 385 -5.96 -27.73 6.50
C ILE A 385 -7.39 -28.07 6.10
N SER A 386 -8.37 -27.30 6.57
CA SER A 386 -9.76 -27.37 6.12
C SER A 386 -9.98 -26.45 4.92
N LEU A 387 -10.45 -27.01 3.81
CA LEU A 387 -10.83 -26.31 2.59
C LEU A 387 -12.35 -26.37 2.41
N HIS A 388 -13.02 -25.21 2.30
CA HIS A 388 -14.43 -25.16 1.93
C HIS A 388 -14.61 -24.84 0.45
N LEU A 389 -15.40 -25.66 -0.24
CA LEU A 389 -15.59 -25.61 -1.69
C LEU A 389 -17.07 -25.43 -2.03
N LYS A 390 -17.42 -24.32 -2.70
CA LYS A 390 -18.80 -24.05 -3.17
C LYS A 390 -19.19 -24.96 -4.35
N PRO A 391 -20.50 -25.16 -4.61
CA PRO A 391 -20.99 -25.87 -5.80
C PRO A 391 -20.32 -25.39 -7.09
N GLY A 392 -19.87 -26.32 -7.92
CA GLY A 392 -19.22 -26.07 -9.21
C GLY A 392 -17.75 -25.61 -9.13
N LYS A 393 -17.20 -25.36 -7.95
CA LYS A 393 -15.79 -24.94 -7.76
C LYS A 393 -14.85 -26.13 -7.57
N PHE A 394 -13.56 -25.92 -7.85
CA PHE A 394 -12.53 -26.96 -7.78
C PHE A 394 -11.28 -26.52 -7.01
N PHE A 395 -10.46 -27.51 -6.64
CA PHE A 395 -9.08 -27.32 -6.23
C PHE A 395 -8.17 -28.42 -6.80
N LYS A 396 -6.91 -28.07 -6.99
CA LYS A 396 -5.79 -28.98 -7.23
C LYS A 396 -4.84 -28.90 -6.04
N ALA A 397 -4.27 -30.01 -5.59
CA ALA A 397 -3.30 -29.98 -4.50
C ALA A 397 -2.23 -31.06 -4.66
N VAL A 398 -1.03 -30.78 -4.16
CA VAL A 398 0.11 -31.70 -4.20
C VAL A 398 1.06 -31.39 -3.04
N ALA A 399 1.60 -32.43 -2.40
CA ALA A 399 2.62 -32.30 -1.38
C ALA A 399 4.01 -32.35 -2.02
N LEU A 400 4.85 -31.39 -1.65
CA LEU A 400 6.19 -31.19 -2.18
C LEU A 400 7.18 -31.52 -1.08
N GLN A 401 8.03 -32.52 -1.30
CA GLN A 401 9.17 -32.77 -0.43
C GLN A 401 10.37 -32.00 -0.95
N GLU A 402 11.06 -31.31 -0.04
CA GLU A 402 12.36 -30.74 -0.35
C GLU A 402 13.38 -31.86 -0.56
N ASP A 403 14.16 -31.78 -1.64
CA ASP A 403 15.28 -32.71 -1.89
C ASP A 403 16.54 -32.16 -1.20
N PRO A 404 16.99 -32.75 -0.08
CA PRO A 404 18.14 -32.24 0.69
C PRO A 404 19.44 -32.33 -0.11
N ALA A 405 19.54 -33.23 -1.10
CA ALA A 405 20.74 -33.37 -1.92
C ALA A 405 20.93 -32.19 -2.89
N LYS A 406 19.86 -31.43 -3.18
CA LYS A 406 19.89 -30.26 -4.07
C LYS A 406 20.07 -28.93 -3.33
N PHE A 407 20.10 -28.94 -1.99
CA PHE A 407 20.31 -27.73 -1.20
C PHE A 407 21.66 -27.05 -1.46
N ASN A 408 22.72 -27.81 -1.78
CA ASN A 408 24.03 -27.25 -2.13
C ASN A 408 24.07 -26.49 -3.47
N SER A 409 22.98 -26.55 -4.26
CA SER A 409 22.81 -25.78 -5.49
C SER A 409 21.88 -24.57 -5.33
N VAL A 410 21.50 -24.26 -4.08
CA VAL A 410 20.61 -23.13 -3.77
C VAL A 410 21.34 -21.80 -3.99
N VAL A 411 20.69 -20.90 -4.73
CA VAL A 411 21.20 -19.54 -4.91
C VAL A 411 20.83 -18.75 -3.65
N HIS A 412 21.84 -18.55 -2.79
CA HIS A 412 21.75 -17.54 -1.73
C HIS A 412 22.00 -16.17 -2.36
N ILE A 413 20.95 -15.35 -2.44
CA ILE A 413 21.07 -13.96 -2.86
C ILE A 413 21.37 -13.12 -1.61
N GLU A 414 22.59 -13.22 -1.10
CA GLU A 414 23.21 -12.10 -0.40
C GLU A 414 23.74 -11.11 -1.45
N LEU A 415 23.86 -9.83 -1.08
CA LEU A 415 23.99 -8.62 -1.92
C LEU A 415 25.05 -8.63 -3.06
N LEU A 416 25.80 -9.72 -3.27
CA LEU A 416 26.90 -9.84 -4.23
C LEU A 416 27.11 -11.23 -4.87
N SER A 417 26.14 -12.16 -4.88
CA SER A 417 26.36 -13.45 -5.56
C SER A 417 26.19 -13.37 -7.09
N LEU A 418 27.31 -13.54 -7.81
CA LEU A 418 27.34 -13.75 -9.26
C LEU A 418 26.51 -15.00 -9.60
N LEU A 419 25.41 -14.81 -10.34
CA LEU A 419 24.60 -15.88 -10.91
C LEU A 419 25.48 -16.82 -11.74
N ARG A 420 25.94 -17.94 -11.16
CA ARG A 420 26.45 -19.07 -11.95
C ARG A 420 25.26 -19.79 -12.56
N GLY A 421 25.30 -19.91 -13.89
CA GLY A 421 24.25 -20.53 -14.68
C GLY A 421 23.94 -21.97 -14.24
N CYS A 422 22.64 -22.19 -14.00
CA CYS A 422 21.84 -23.41 -14.01
C CYS A 422 20.89 -23.41 -12.81
N PHE A 423 19.65 -22.93 -12.99
CA PHE A 423 18.59 -23.12 -12.00
C PHE A 423 18.27 -24.62 -11.90
N THR A 424 18.79 -25.29 -10.88
CA THR A 424 18.35 -26.64 -10.51
C THR A 424 17.04 -26.52 -9.74
N PHE A 425 15.99 -27.17 -10.20
CA PHE A 425 14.70 -27.14 -9.52
C PHE A 425 14.74 -28.02 -8.27
N LEU A 426 14.30 -27.48 -7.12
CA LEU A 426 14.16 -28.24 -5.87
C LEU A 426 13.10 -29.34 -6.04
N TRP A 427 12.06 -29.03 -6.81
CA TRP A 427 10.97 -29.94 -7.10
C TRP A 427 10.24 -29.55 -8.39
N LYS A 428 9.65 -30.54 -9.08
CA LYS A 428 8.79 -30.36 -10.25
C LYS A 428 7.61 -31.33 -10.15
N ALA A 429 6.39 -30.87 -10.36
CA ALA A 429 5.32 -31.75 -10.86
C ALA A 429 4.56 -31.11 -12.00
N ASP A 430 4.06 -32.00 -12.85
CA ASP A 430 3.27 -31.66 -14.02
C ASP A 430 1.80 -31.57 -13.60
N PHE A 431 1.20 -30.41 -13.84
CA PHE A 431 -0.20 -30.11 -13.57
C PHE A 431 -1.10 -30.60 -14.71
N GLU A 432 -0.61 -30.49 -15.97
CA GLU A 432 -1.18 -30.98 -17.23
C GLU A 432 -0.03 -31.24 -18.23
N GLU A 433 -0.27 -31.86 -19.40
CA GLU A 433 0.78 -32.09 -20.44
C GLU A 433 1.50 -30.80 -20.91
N ARG A 434 1.00 -29.61 -20.53
CA ARG A 434 1.53 -28.28 -20.91
C ARG A 434 1.87 -27.37 -19.72
N GLU A 435 1.60 -27.77 -18.48
CA GLU A 435 1.82 -26.93 -17.30
C GLU A 435 2.63 -27.69 -16.24
N SER A 436 3.76 -27.13 -15.82
CA SER A 436 4.61 -27.69 -14.75
C SER A 436 4.76 -26.67 -13.64
N VAL A 437 4.52 -27.08 -12.39
CA VAL A 437 4.89 -26.27 -11.22
C VAL A 437 6.28 -26.65 -10.78
N VAL A 438 7.09 -25.64 -10.54
CA VAL A 438 8.51 -25.80 -10.29
C VAL A 438 8.88 -24.99 -9.04
N LEU A 439 9.41 -25.69 -8.03
CA LEU A 439 9.93 -25.04 -6.83
C LEU A 439 11.37 -24.61 -7.13
N LEU A 440 11.63 -23.30 -7.13
CA LEU A 440 12.97 -22.77 -7.33
C LEU A 440 13.68 -22.59 -5.99
N PRO A 441 14.99 -22.89 -5.90
CA PRO A 441 15.78 -22.61 -4.72
C PRO A 441 16.17 -21.14 -4.68
N VAL A 442 15.22 -20.25 -4.38
CA VAL A 442 15.52 -18.85 -4.10
C VAL A 442 15.19 -18.58 -2.64
N TYR A 443 16.23 -18.51 -1.82
CA TYR A 443 16.11 -18.22 -0.39
C TYR A 443 16.27 -16.71 -0.17
N PHE A 444 15.15 -15.99 -0.03
CA PHE A 444 15.12 -14.60 0.42
C PHE A 444 14.87 -14.54 1.93
N GLY A 445 15.72 -15.20 2.73
CA GLY A 445 15.68 -15.07 4.19
C GLY A 445 14.28 -15.13 4.84
N ILE A 446 13.36 -15.96 4.31
CA ILE A 446 11.91 -16.10 4.62
C ILE A 446 11.00 -15.31 3.62
N PRO A 447 10.35 -15.91 2.58
CA PRO A 447 10.05 -17.33 2.28
C PRO A 447 10.50 -17.84 0.88
N VAL A 448 10.30 -19.15 0.62
CA VAL A 448 10.56 -19.89 -0.64
C VAL A 448 9.55 -19.50 -1.73
N VAL A 449 10.01 -19.25 -2.96
CA VAL A 449 9.15 -18.92 -4.12
C VAL A 449 8.80 -20.18 -4.91
N ALA A 450 7.51 -20.47 -5.07
CA ALA A 450 7.02 -21.42 -6.06
C ALA A 450 6.69 -20.69 -7.37
N ILE A 451 7.23 -21.15 -8.50
CA ILE A 451 6.93 -20.60 -9.83
C ILE A 451 6.11 -21.63 -10.61
N VAL A 452 4.97 -21.20 -11.15
CA VAL A 452 4.18 -21.99 -12.09
C VAL A 452 4.65 -21.66 -13.51
N ILE A 453 5.09 -22.66 -14.26
CA ILE A 453 5.57 -22.50 -15.64
C ILE A 453 4.57 -23.17 -16.59
N SER A 454 3.92 -22.37 -17.43
CA SER A 454 3.07 -22.85 -18.53
C SER A 454 3.87 -22.77 -19.83
N ILE A 455 3.94 -23.87 -20.57
CA ILE A 455 4.66 -23.94 -21.86
C ILE A 455 3.64 -23.90 -22.98
N GLU A 456 3.60 -22.81 -23.75
CA GLU A 456 2.85 -22.73 -24.99
C GLU A 456 3.72 -23.10 -26.20
N LEU A 457 3.24 -24.03 -27.01
CA LEU A 457 3.84 -24.42 -28.28
C LEU A 457 3.37 -23.43 -29.36
N GLU A 458 4.15 -22.40 -29.67
CA GLU A 458 3.91 -21.57 -30.85
C GLU A 458 4.33 -22.35 -32.12
N SER A 459 3.38 -22.81 -32.92
CA SER A 459 3.70 -23.39 -34.22
C SER A 459 4.16 -22.28 -35.18
N CYS A 460 5.44 -22.23 -35.50
CA CYS A 460 5.93 -21.44 -36.63
C CYS A 460 5.38 -22.02 -37.93
N LYS A 461 4.26 -21.50 -38.45
CA LYS A 461 3.86 -21.75 -39.84
C LYS A 461 4.91 -21.09 -40.74
N ARG A 462 5.78 -21.90 -41.37
CA ARG A 462 6.54 -21.47 -42.54
C ARG A 462 5.53 -21.05 -43.62
N THR A 463 5.47 -19.77 -43.92
CA THR A 463 4.90 -19.29 -45.18
C THR A 463 5.84 -19.78 -46.29
N ASN A 464 5.40 -20.78 -47.05
CA ASN A 464 6.05 -21.16 -48.29
C ASN A 464 5.97 -19.96 -49.24
N GLY A 465 7.13 -19.39 -49.58
CA GLY A 465 7.35 -18.49 -50.70
C GLY A 465 8.35 -19.14 -51.64
#